data_AF-A0AA96C707-F1
#
_entry.id   AF-A0AA96C707-F1
#
_cell.length_a   1.000
_cell.length_b   1.000
_cell.length_c   1.000
_cell.angle_alpha   90.00
_cell.angle_beta   90.00
_cell.angle_gamma   90.00
#
_symmetry.space_group_name_H-M   'P 1'
#
loop_
_entity.id
_entity.type
_entity.pdbx_description
1 polymer ?
#
loop_
_entity_poly.entity_id
_entity_poly.type
_entity_poly.pdbx_seq_one_letter_code
_entity_poly.pdbx_strand_id
1 'polypeptide(L)'
;FRFEKMRFAALVLVLVVAHCGHGAMTDKQMKAALRLIKNACVPKSKVTEELIDEMHKGNFDLDKTAMCYMHCVLNYYKLQLPDNSFDWQTGLKLMETQAPASIVEYGIGAINACKDSVKSPGEKCRAAMEIARCMYEFDPQKYFLP
;
A
#
# COMPACT_ATOMS: atom_id res chain seq x y z
N PHE A 1 -6.21 15.76 41.60
CA PHE A 1 -6.69 14.60 40.82
C PHE A 1 -7.05 14.88 39.35
N ARG A 2 -8.01 15.77 39.01
CA ARG A 2 -8.37 16.03 37.58
C ARG A 2 -7.28 16.77 36.79
N PHE A 3 -6.56 17.67 37.46
CA PHE A 3 -5.45 18.45 36.88
C PHE A 3 -4.20 17.62 36.55
N GLU A 4 -3.87 16.61 37.36
CA GLU A 4 -2.72 15.72 37.13
C GLU A 4 -2.91 14.81 35.92
N LYS A 5 -4.11 14.25 35.73
CA LYS A 5 -4.44 13.45 34.56
C LYS A 5 -4.35 14.25 33.26
N MET A 6 -4.70 15.53 33.30
CA MET A 6 -4.62 16.44 32.15
C MET A 6 -3.17 16.82 31.82
N ARG A 7 -2.31 16.95 32.84
CA ARG A 7 -0.86 17.18 32.65
C ARG A 7 -0.14 15.94 32.13
N PHE A 8 -0.51 14.74 32.61
CA PHE A 8 -0.01 13.48 32.06
C PHE A 8 -0.47 13.26 30.62
N ALA A 9 -1.74 13.52 30.30
CA ALA A 9 -2.24 13.43 28.93
C ALA A 9 -1.55 14.43 28.00
N ALA A 10 -1.31 15.66 28.45
CA ALA A 10 -0.57 16.67 27.69
C ALA A 10 0.91 16.29 27.49
N LEU A 11 1.57 15.72 28.51
CA LEU A 11 2.95 15.23 28.40
C LEU A 11 3.05 14.03 27.45
N VAL A 12 2.11 13.10 27.49
CA VAL A 12 2.04 11.97 26.55
C VAL A 12 1.77 12.48 25.13
N LEU A 13 0.86 13.46 24.96
CA LEU A 13 0.57 14.06 23.66
C LEU A 13 1.79 14.81 23.09
N VAL A 14 2.51 15.55 23.92
CA VAL A 14 3.75 16.26 23.53
C VAL A 14 4.87 15.27 23.21
N LEU A 15 4.99 14.15 23.91
CA LEU A 15 5.96 13.09 23.60
C LEU A 15 5.62 12.36 22.29
N VAL A 16 4.34 12.14 22.00
CA VAL A 16 3.88 11.57 20.71
C VAL A 16 4.15 12.54 19.56
N VAL A 17 3.92 13.85 19.75
CA VAL A 17 4.22 14.89 18.76
C VAL A 17 5.73 15.10 18.60
N ALA A 18 6.54 14.94 19.66
CA ALA A 18 8.00 15.00 19.61
C ALA A 18 8.62 13.79 18.88
N HIS A 19 7.90 12.66 18.81
CA HIS A 19 8.26 11.50 17.99
C HIS A 19 7.76 11.59 16.54
N CYS A 20 7.13 12.70 16.12
CA CYS A 20 6.96 13.02 14.70
C CYS A 20 8.29 13.49 14.07
N GLY A 21 9.34 12.70 14.25
CA GLY A 21 10.46 12.73 13.32
C GLY A 21 9.89 12.36 11.94
N HIS A 22 9.97 13.29 10.99
CA HIS A 22 9.59 13.12 9.59
C HIS A 22 10.57 12.17 8.87
N GLY A 23 10.85 11.00 9.45
CA GLY A 23 11.75 9.99 8.92
C GLY A 23 10.98 8.89 8.22
N ALA A 24 11.58 8.37 7.14
CA ALA A 24 11.20 7.11 6.53
C ALA A 24 10.91 6.02 7.58
N MET A 25 9.92 5.18 7.32
CA MET A 25 9.62 4.04 8.18
C MET A 25 10.79 3.06 8.20
N THR A 26 10.98 2.36 9.31
CA THR A 26 11.84 1.17 9.37
C THR A 26 11.20 -0.01 8.63
N ASP A 27 11.99 -1.01 8.25
CA ASP A 27 11.46 -2.25 7.62
C ASP A 27 10.41 -2.96 8.49
N LYS A 28 10.58 -2.92 9.81
CA LYS A 28 9.61 -3.50 10.76
C LYS A 28 8.28 -2.76 10.74
N GLN A 29 8.32 -1.43 10.68
CA GLN A 29 7.11 -0.60 10.56
C GLN A 29 6.43 -0.81 9.22
N MET A 30 7.19 -0.91 8.12
CA MET A 30 6.65 -1.23 6.80
C MET A 30 5.92 -2.58 6.81
N LYS A 31 6.56 -3.65 7.31
CA LYS A 31 5.91 -4.98 7.42
C LYS A 31 4.63 -4.95 8.25
N ALA A 32 4.63 -4.19 9.35
CA ALA A 32 3.44 -4.00 10.18
C ALA A 32 2.33 -3.24 9.43
N ALA A 33 2.68 -2.21 8.67
CA ALA A 33 1.73 -1.45 7.84
C ALA A 33 1.11 -2.33 6.74
N LEU A 34 1.93 -3.11 6.02
CA LEU A 34 1.43 -4.06 5.01
C LEU A 34 0.45 -5.06 5.61
N ARG A 35 0.80 -5.68 6.74
CA ARG A 35 -0.10 -6.60 7.47
C ARG A 35 -1.42 -5.93 7.88
N LEU A 36 -1.37 -4.68 8.34
CA LEU A 36 -2.56 -3.92 8.70
C LEU A 36 -3.49 -3.72 7.49
N ILE A 37 -2.93 -3.38 6.34
CA ILE A 37 -3.70 -3.17 5.09
C ILE A 37 -4.32 -4.48 4.63
N LYS A 38 -3.54 -5.57 4.59
CA LYS A 38 -4.05 -6.92 4.29
C LYS A 38 -5.25 -7.26 5.18
N ASN A 39 -5.10 -7.12 6.50
CA ASN A 39 -6.17 -7.40 7.46
C ASN A 39 -7.41 -6.51 7.28
N ALA A 40 -7.23 -5.28 6.78
CA ALA A 40 -8.35 -4.37 6.49
C ALA A 40 -9.06 -4.70 5.17
N CYS A 41 -8.36 -5.30 4.20
CA CYS A 41 -8.85 -5.53 2.84
C CYS A 41 -9.37 -6.94 2.60
N VAL A 42 -8.85 -7.96 3.29
CA VAL A 42 -9.37 -9.34 3.24
C VAL A 42 -10.88 -9.40 3.53
N PRO A 43 -11.42 -8.87 4.64
CA PRO A 43 -12.85 -8.97 4.92
C PRO A 43 -13.73 -8.16 3.95
N LYS A 44 -13.19 -7.09 3.34
CA LYS A 44 -13.94 -6.23 2.39
C LYS A 44 -14.07 -6.85 1.01
N SER A 45 -13.03 -7.55 0.56
CA SER A 45 -12.96 -8.20 -0.74
C SER A 45 -13.46 -9.64 -0.72
N LYS A 46 -13.43 -10.28 0.46
CA LYS A 46 -13.68 -11.72 0.67
C LYS A 46 -12.68 -12.61 -0.09
N VAL A 47 -11.49 -12.07 -0.41
CA VAL A 47 -10.39 -12.84 -0.97
C VAL A 47 -9.90 -13.88 0.05
N THR A 48 -9.40 -15.01 -0.44
CA THR A 48 -8.78 -16.01 0.41
C THR A 48 -7.27 -15.81 0.49
N GLU A 49 -6.62 -16.37 1.51
CA GLU A 49 -5.16 -16.28 1.66
C GLU A 49 -4.44 -16.93 0.49
N GLU A 50 -4.99 -18.04 -0.03
CA GLU A 50 -4.41 -18.77 -1.15
C GLU A 50 -4.36 -17.91 -2.42
N LEU A 51 -5.41 -17.13 -2.70
CA LEU A 51 -5.41 -16.22 -3.84
C LEU A 51 -4.41 -15.06 -3.68
N ILE A 52 -4.18 -14.60 -2.44
CA ILE A 52 -3.13 -13.61 -2.17
C ILE A 52 -1.75 -14.21 -2.42
N ASP A 53 -1.51 -15.42 -1.94
CA ASP A 53 -0.25 -16.14 -2.15
C ASP A 53 0.03 -16.40 -3.64
N GLU A 54 -1.00 -16.67 -4.43
CA GLU A 54 -0.87 -16.82 -5.89
C GLU A 54 -0.36 -15.54 -6.57
N MET A 55 -0.78 -14.33 -6.12
CA MET A 55 -0.24 -13.07 -6.65
C MET A 55 1.25 -12.92 -6.36
N HIS A 56 1.72 -13.33 -5.17
CA HIS A 56 3.14 -13.34 -4.83
C HIS A 56 3.96 -14.37 -5.63
N LYS A 57 3.31 -15.38 -6.21
CA LYS A 57 3.92 -16.35 -7.13
C LYS A 57 3.84 -15.92 -8.60
N GLY A 58 3.26 -14.75 -8.90
CA GLY A 58 3.15 -14.23 -10.25
C GLY A 58 1.87 -14.61 -10.99
N ASN A 59 0.89 -15.22 -10.31
CA ASN A 59 -0.39 -15.55 -10.90
C ASN A 59 -1.38 -14.40 -10.66
N PHE A 60 -1.67 -13.65 -11.73
CA PHE A 60 -2.58 -12.50 -11.70
C PHE A 60 -3.90 -12.75 -12.45
N ASP A 61 -4.07 -13.93 -13.04
CA ASP A 61 -5.30 -14.34 -13.75
C ASP A 61 -6.30 -14.94 -12.73
N LEU A 62 -6.65 -14.13 -11.74
CA LEU A 62 -7.44 -14.53 -10.58
C LEU A 62 -8.87 -13.97 -10.63
N ASP A 63 -9.71 -14.46 -9.72
CA ASP A 63 -11.11 -14.06 -9.67
C ASP A 63 -11.32 -12.61 -9.21
N LYS A 64 -12.59 -12.19 -9.23
CA LYS A 64 -13.00 -10.83 -8.86
C LYS A 64 -12.66 -10.46 -7.41
N THR A 65 -12.60 -11.42 -6.50
CA THR A 65 -12.26 -11.14 -5.09
C THR A 65 -10.80 -10.72 -4.96
N ALA A 66 -9.88 -11.39 -5.65
CA ALA A 66 -8.46 -11.02 -5.69
C ALA A 66 -8.24 -9.66 -6.37
N MET A 67 -8.89 -9.42 -7.51
CA MET A 67 -8.83 -8.11 -8.17
C MET A 67 -9.34 -6.98 -7.26
N CYS A 68 -10.48 -7.19 -6.58
CA CYS A 68 -11.03 -6.18 -5.69
C CYS A 68 -10.28 -6.04 -4.36
N TYR A 69 -9.51 -7.06 -3.96
CA TYR A 69 -8.54 -6.94 -2.88
C TYR A 69 -7.45 -5.94 -3.24
N MET A 70 -6.86 -6.05 -4.44
CA MET A 70 -5.87 -5.07 -4.90
C MET A 70 -6.45 -3.66 -5.02
N HIS A 71 -7.69 -3.52 -5.46
CA HIS A 71 -8.39 -2.24 -5.44
C HIS A 71 -8.52 -1.65 -4.03
N CYS A 72 -8.81 -2.48 -3.02
CA CYS A 72 -8.83 -2.04 -1.63
C CYS A 72 -7.44 -1.60 -1.15
N VAL A 73 -6.40 -2.39 -1.46
CA VAL A 73 -5.01 -2.11 -1.10
C VAL A 73 -4.57 -0.75 -1.66
N LEU A 74 -4.74 -0.52 -2.97
CA LEU A 74 -4.36 0.74 -3.61
C LEU A 74 -5.18 1.91 -3.06
N ASN A 75 -6.48 1.72 -2.83
CA ASN A 75 -7.32 2.79 -2.27
C ASN A 75 -7.07 3.10 -0.81
N TYR A 76 -6.46 2.19 -0.04
CA TYR A 76 -6.01 2.50 1.31
C TYR A 76 -5.08 3.72 1.32
N TYR A 77 -4.25 3.83 0.29
CA TYR A 77 -3.35 4.95 0.04
C TYR A 77 -3.84 5.95 -1.01
N LYS A 78 -5.08 5.82 -1.49
CA LYS A 78 -5.67 6.65 -2.55
C LYS A 78 -4.84 6.64 -3.85
N LEU A 79 -4.28 5.49 -4.20
CA LEU A 79 -3.43 5.33 -5.38
C LEU A 79 -4.19 5.05 -6.67
N GLN A 80 -5.51 4.93 -6.62
CA GLN A 80 -6.32 4.76 -7.82
C GLN A 80 -7.26 5.96 -7.97
N LEU A 81 -7.11 6.68 -9.07
CA LEU A 81 -7.87 7.88 -9.38
C LEU A 81 -9.35 7.55 -9.67
N PRO A 82 -10.26 8.54 -9.66
CA PRO A 82 -11.67 8.32 -9.97
C PRO A 82 -11.94 7.72 -11.36
N ASP A 83 -11.05 7.95 -12.33
CA ASP A 83 -11.08 7.36 -13.68
C ASP A 83 -10.43 5.96 -13.73
N ASN A 84 -10.07 5.41 -12.58
CA ASN A 84 -9.38 4.15 -12.35
C ASN A 84 -7.92 4.09 -12.83
N SER A 85 -7.34 5.19 -13.30
CA SER A 85 -5.91 5.29 -13.60
C SER A 85 -5.06 5.29 -12.31
N PHE A 86 -3.76 5.03 -12.46
CA PHE A 86 -2.83 4.97 -11.33
C PHE A 86 -2.37 6.39 -10.93
N ASP A 87 -2.58 6.78 -9.67
CA ASP A 87 -2.02 8.01 -9.10
C ASP A 87 -0.54 7.81 -8.73
N TRP A 88 0.29 7.71 -9.76
CA TRP A 88 1.73 7.48 -9.63
C TRP A 88 2.43 8.63 -8.89
N GLN A 89 1.93 9.86 -8.96
CA GLN A 89 2.51 11.02 -8.27
C GLN A 89 2.34 10.90 -6.76
N THR A 90 1.14 10.55 -6.29
CA THR A 90 0.93 10.23 -4.87
C THR A 90 1.79 9.03 -4.45
N GLY A 91 1.89 8.02 -5.31
CA GLY A 91 2.78 6.87 -5.10
C GLY A 91 4.24 7.26 -4.87
N LEU A 92 4.81 8.10 -5.74
CA LEU A 92 6.19 8.58 -5.63
C LEU A 92 6.40 9.32 -4.30
N LYS A 93 5.49 10.23 -3.96
CA LYS A 93 5.56 10.98 -2.70
C LYS A 93 5.51 10.05 -1.49
N LEU A 94 4.68 9.00 -1.52
CA LEU A 94 4.63 8.00 -0.45
C LEU A 94 5.97 7.26 -0.31
N MET A 95 6.63 6.91 -1.43
CA MET A 95 7.95 6.26 -1.37
C MET A 95 9.00 7.21 -0.79
N GLU A 96 9.07 8.44 -1.27
CA GLU A 96 10.05 9.44 -0.81
C GLU A 96 9.91 9.78 0.68
N THR A 97 8.66 9.82 1.18
CA THR A 97 8.38 10.30 2.54
C THR A 97 8.23 9.20 3.58
N GLN A 98 7.82 7.99 3.17
CA GLN A 98 7.47 6.91 4.11
C GLN A 98 8.26 5.61 3.90
N ALA A 99 8.78 5.34 2.70
CA ALA A 99 9.41 4.05 2.45
C ALA A 99 10.79 3.92 3.11
N PRO A 100 11.14 2.75 3.68
CA PRO A 100 12.51 2.47 4.13
C PRO A 100 13.50 2.54 2.97
N ALA A 101 14.77 2.81 3.29
CA ALA A 101 15.86 2.84 2.32
C ALA A 101 16.03 1.52 1.54
N SER A 102 15.61 0.39 2.13
CA SER A 102 15.63 -0.94 1.51
C SER A 102 14.72 -1.07 0.29
N ILE A 103 13.70 -0.22 0.16
CA ILE A 103 12.64 -0.38 -0.84
C ILE A 103 12.37 0.86 -1.68
N VAL A 104 12.80 2.05 -1.22
CA VAL A 104 12.50 3.33 -1.87
C VAL A 104 12.93 3.36 -3.35
N GLU A 105 14.13 2.88 -3.68
CA GLU A 105 14.64 2.88 -5.06
C GLU A 105 13.81 1.96 -5.96
N TYR A 106 13.53 0.74 -5.50
CA TYR A 106 12.67 -0.21 -6.21
C TYR A 106 11.25 0.35 -6.38
N GLY A 107 10.66 0.87 -5.30
CA GLY A 107 9.31 1.43 -5.32
C GLY A 107 9.17 2.57 -6.32
N ILE A 108 10.13 3.51 -6.32
CA ILE A 108 10.17 4.60 -7.31
C ILE A 108 10.31 4.06 -8.74
N GLY A 109 11.18 3.07 -8.95
CA GLY A 109 11.35 2.42 -10.26
C GLY A 109 10.06 1.78 -10.78
N ALA A 110 9.43 0.95 -9.94
CA ALA A 110 8.19 0.26 -10.27
C ALA A 110 7.05 1.25 -10.57
N ILE A 111 6.91 2.30 -9.75
CA ILE A 111 5.87 3.32 -9.94
C ILE A 111 6.04 4.05 -11.28
N ASN A 112 7.27 4.44 -11.62
CA ASN A 112 7.56 5.10 -12.90
C ASN A 112 7.30 4.18 -14.11
N ALA A 113 7.68 2.90 -14.00
CA ALA A 113 7.46 1.91 -15.06
C ALA A 113 5.96 1.59 -15.28
N CYS A 114 5.16 1.68 -14.21
CA CYS A 114 3.77 1.22 -14.22
C CYS A 114 2.72 2.34 -14.28
N LYS A 115 3.13 3.61 -14.46
CA LYS A 115 2.21 4.76 -14.50
C LYS A 115 1.06 4.61 -15.52
N ASP A 116 1.32 3.94 -16.65
CA ASP A 116 0.36 3.73 -17.75
C ASP A 116 -0.10 2.25 -17.85
N SER A 117 -0.02 1.50 -16.75
CA SER A 117 -0.31 0.04 -16.73
C SER A 117 -1.79 -0.31 -16.92
N VAL A 118 -2.70 0.61 -16.60
CA VAL A 118 -4.14 0.39 -16.68
C VAL A 118 -4.60 0.33 -18.14
N LYS A 119 -5.14 -0.82 -18.53
CA LYS A 119 -5.74 -1.09 -19.84
C LYS A 119 -7.26 -1.16 -19.77
N SER A 120 -7.80 -1.37 -18.56
CA SER A 120 -9.23 -1.59 -18.34
C SER A 120 -9.87 -0.54 -17.43
N PRO A 121 -9.87 0.76 -17.79
CA PRO A 121 -10.34 1.83 -16.91
C PRO A 121 -11.85 1.74 -16.58
N GLY A 122 -12.63 0.95 -17.31
CA GLY A 122 -14.05 0.69 -16.98
C GLY A 122 -14.28 -0.28 -15.82
N GLU A 123 -13.25 -1.00 -15.38
CA GLU A 123 -13.33 -2.05 -14.36
C GLU A 123 -12.36 -1.77 -13.21
N LYS A 124 -12.79 -1.01 -12.20
CA LYS A 124 -11.93 -0.58 -11.08
C LYS A 124 -11.09 -1.67 -10.42
N CYS A 125 -11.63 -2.87 -10.23
CA CYS A 125 -10.89 -3.99 -9.63
C CYS A 125 -9.85 -4.57 -10.59
N ARG A 126 -10.18 -4.68 -11.88
CA ARG A 126 -9.24 -5.14 -12.90
C ARG A 126 -8.11 -4.12 -13.11
N ALA A 127 -8.44 -2.83 -13.17
CA ALA A 127 -7.45 -1.76 -13.25
C ALA A 127 -6.45 -1.81 -12.09
N ALA A 128 -6.92 -2.05 -10.85
CA ALA A 128 -6.04 -2.24 -9.71
C ALA A 128 -5.12 -3.46 -9.85
N MET A 129 -5.65 -4.56 -10.40
CA MET A 129 -4.88 -5.77 -10.65
C MET A 129 -3.81 -5.58 -11.72
N GLU A 130 -4.10 -4.80 -12.78
CA GLU A 130 -3.15 -4.44 -13.83
C GLU A 130 -1.97 -3.63 -13.28
N ILE A 131 -2.23 -2.68 -12.37
CA ILE A 131 -1.19 -1.93 -11.67
C ILE A 131 -0.32 -2.87 -10.83
N ALA A 132 -0.97 -3.72 -10.02
CA ALA A 132 -0.28 -4.66 -9.14
C ALA A 132 0.59 -5.65 -9.94
N ARG A 133 0.06 -6.18 -11.04
CA ARG A 133 0.76 -7.09 -11.96
C ARG A 133 1.98 -6.41 -12.57
N CYS A 134 1.84 -5.18 -13.05
CA CYS A 134 2.97 -4.45 -13.62
C CYS A 134 4.08 -4.27 -12.58
N MET A 135 3.75 -3.92 -11.33
CA MET A 135 4.74 -3.77 -10.27
C MET A 135 5.45 -5.10 -9.96
N TYR A 136 4.72 -6.23 -9.99
CA TYR A 136 5.33 -7.55 -9.85
C TYR A 136 6.27 -7.88 -11.03
N GLU A 137 5.82 -7.65 -12.26
CA GLU A 137 6.60 -7.93 -13.47
C GLU A 137 7.86 -7.07 -13.59
N PHE A 138 7.88 -5.89 -12.95
CA PHE A 138 9.06 -5.01 -12.91
C PHE A 138 10.26 -5.63 -12.16
N ASP A 139 10.05 -6.19 -10.96
CA ASP A 139 11.03 -7.04 -10.27
C ASP A 139 10.31 -7.97 -9.25
N PRO A 140 10.03 -9.23 -9.64
CA PRO A 140 9.30 -10.17 -8.79
C PRO A 140 9.93 -10.41 -7.41
N GLN A 141 11.26 -10.28 -7.29
CA GLN A 141 11.96 -10.55 -6.03
C GLN A 141 11.77 -9.45 -4.99
N LYS A 142 11.42 -8.23 -5.43
CA LYS A 142 11.25 -7.06 -4.57
C LYS A 142 9.79 -6.65 -4.41
N TYR A 143 8.86 -7.37 -5.04
CA TYR A 143 7.43 -7.12 -4.91
C TYR A 143 6.95 -7.20 -3.45
N PHE A 144 6.24 -6.17 -2.99
CA PHE A 144 5.93 -5.98 -1.57
C PHE A 144 4.48 -5.59 -1.26
N LEU A 145 3.59 -5.50 -2.26
CA LEU A 145 2.20 -5.18 -1.95
C LEU A 145 1.60 -6.27 -1.03
N PRO A 146 0.72 -5.89 -0.09
CA PRO A 146 0.22 -6.79 0.96
C PRO A 146 -0.52 -8.03 0.49
#